data_AF-A0A842PFV1-F1
#
_entry.id   AF-A0A842PFV1-F1
#
_cell.length_a   1.000
_cell.length_b   1.000
_cell.length_c   1.000
_cell.angle_alpha   90.00
_cell.angle_beta   90.00
_cell.angle_gamma   90.00
#
_symmetry.space_group_name_H-M   'P 1'
#
loop_
_entity.id
_entity.type
_entity.pdbx_description
1 polymer ?
#
loop_
_entity_poly.entity_id
_entity_poly.type
_entity_poly.pdbx_seq_one_letter_code
_entity_poly.pdbx_strand_id
1 'polypeptide(L)'
;MPIRKKKIKIDGKEIEVDVYDTRLIPGSGKEEETIESLYREDKIEDKIQKAVKKIDGVAEEYKNRKKDIWFYYKIGEILQFVDREGFIKERGLIWERIADNLRPEIFFGKKAPPKKSKRYPEIMYLLGKQKKEDIPRITWSHWFEILQHPRVYKNRDILCSLLQECEIKCLSSEQLRKRVQEENKNL
;
A
#
# COMPACT_ATOMS: atom_id res chain seq x y z
N MET A 1 -13.20 1.69 -9.37
CA MET A 1 -14.32 1.75 -10.32
C MET A 1 -14.45 0.40 -11.02
N PRO A 2 -15.65 -0.04 -11.42
CA PRO A 2 -15.83 -1.30 -12.13
C PRO A 2 -15.40 -1.14 -13.60
N ILE A 3 -14.34 -1.85 -14.01
CA ILE A 3 -13.98 -1.98 -15.43
C ILE A 3 -15.02 -2.91 -16.07
N ARG A 4 -15.68 -2.45 -17.14
CA ARG A 4 -16.59 -3.28 -17.93
C ARG A 4 -15.97 -3.53 -19.29
N LYS A 5 -15.83 -4.80 -19.66
CA LYS A 5 -15.48 -5.17 -21.03
C LYS A 5 -16.69 -4.95 -21.93
N LYS A 6 -16.51 -4.17 -22.99
CA LYS A 6 -17.54 -3.96 -24.01
C LYS A 6 -16.95 -4.30 -25.37
N LYS A 7 -17.70 -5.05 -26.16
CA LYS A 7 -17.38 -5.22 -27.58
C LYS A 7 -17.86 -3.98 -28.32
N ILE A 8 -16.94 -3.29 -28.97
CA ILE A 8 -17.25 -2.19 -29.89
C ILE A 8 -16.82 -2.58 -31.29
N LYS A 9 -17.50 -2.03 -32.29
CA LYS A 9 -17.21 -2.30 -33.70
C LYS A 9 -16.45 -1.10 -34.28
N ILE A 10 -15.19 -1.30 -34.64
CA ILE A 10 -14.37 -0.30 -35.34
C ILE A 10 -14.02 -0.89 -36.70
N ASP A 11 -14.33 -0.18 -37.77
CA ASP A 11 -14.06 -0.59 -39.17
C ASP A 11 -14.50 -2.02 -39.49
N GLY A 12 -15.68 -2.41 -39.01
CA GLY A 12 -16.28 -3.72 -39.27
C GLY A 12 -15.72 -4.87 -38.41
N LYS A 13 -14.67 -4.65 -37.62
CA LYS A 13 -14.12 -5.64 -36.69
C LYS A 13 -14.66 -5.43 -35.28
N GLU A 14 -15.04 -6.52 -34.61
CA GLU A 14 -15.36 -6.48 -33.18
C GLU A 14 -14.07 -6.48 -32.36
N ILE A 15 -13.93 -5.47 -31.52
CA ILE A 15 -12.79 -5.31 -30.61
C ILE A 15 -13.35 -5.24 -29.20
N GLU A 16 -12.81 -6.08 -28.31
CA GLU A 16 -13.12 -6.02 -26.88
C GLU A 16 -12.28 -4.90 -26.27
N VAL A 17 -12.95 -3.88 -25.73
CA VAL A 17 -12.31 -2.74 -25.08
C VAL A 17 -12.74 -2.67 -23.62
N ASP A 18 -11.82 -2.26 -22.77
CA ASP A 18 -12.11 -1.89 -21.38
C ASP A 18 -12.78 -0.52 -21.38
N VAL A 19 -14.00 -0.44 -20.83
CA VAL A 19 -14.79 0.79 -20.77
C VAL A 19 -14.81 1.34 -19.35
N TYR A 20 -14.44 2.61 -19.25
CA TYR A 20 -14.59 3.42 -18.05
C TYR A 20 -15.92 4.15 -18.09
N ASP A 21 -16.76 3.98 -17.07
CA ASP A 21 -17.94 4.82 -16.87
C ASP A 21 -17.45 6.22 -16.43
N THR A 22 -17.07 7.06 -17.39
CA THR A 22 -16.79 8.48 -17.16
C THR A 22 -17.66 9.37 -18.04
N ARG A 23 -18.03 10.55 -17.52
CA ARG A 23 -18.76 11.57 -18.29
C ARG A 23 -17.77 12.46 -19.02
N LEU A 24 -17.47 12.12 -20.28
CA LEU A 24 -16.91 13.09 -21.23
C LEU A 24 -18.05 14.02 -21.66
N ILE A 25 -17.92 15.32 -21.40
CA ILE A 25 -18.85 16.36 -21.88
C ILE A 25 -18.16 17.06 -23.07
N PRO A 26 -18.59 16.77 -24.31
CA PRO A 26 -18.03 17.45 -25.49
C PRO A 26 -18.34 18.95 -25.46
N GLY A 27 -17.37 19.79 -25.82
CA GLY A 27 -17.48 21.26 -25.82
C GLY A 27 -17.16 21.91 -24.47
N SER A 28 -16.50 21.18 -23.56
CA SER A 28 -16.12 21.69 -22.23
C SER A 28 -14.78 22.44 -22.23
N GLY A 29 -13.97 22.30 -23.28
CA GLY A 29 -12.62 22.87 -23.35
C GLY A 29 -11.60 22.16 -22.44
N LYS A 30 -11.97 21.01 -21.87
CA LYS A 30 -11.15 20.18 -20.97
C LYS A 30 -11.05 18.73 -21.44
N GLU A 31 -11.35 18.48 -22.71
CA GLU A 31 -11.39 17.15 -23.29
C GLU A 31 -10.00 16.48 -23.22
N GLU A 32 -8.95 17.23 -23.55
CA GLU A 32 -7.56 16.74 -23.48
C GLU A 32 -7.15 16.38 -22.04
N GLU A 33 -7.42 17.26 -21.06
CA GLU A 33 -7.17 16.97 -19.64
C GLU A 33 -7.93 15.72 -19.17
N THR A 34 -9.17 15.53 -19.66
CA THR A 34 -9.99 14.36 -19.32
C THR A 34 -9.40 13.08 -19.94
N ILE A 35 -8.93 13.14 -21.18
CA ILE A 35 -8.27 12.02 -21.86
C ILE A 35 -6.94 11.66 -21.18
N GLU A 36 -6.12 12.65 -20.82
CA GLU A 36 -4.88 12.41 -20.07
C GLU A 36 -5.14 11.78 -18.70
N SER A 37 -6.19 12.21 -18.00
CA SER A 37 -6.61 11.60 -16.74
C SER A 37 -6.97 10.12 -16.94
N LEU A 38 -7.71 9.80 -17.99
CA LEU A 38 -8.07 8.41 -18.32
C LEU A 38 -6.83 7.56 -18.61
N TYR A 39 -5.90 8.04 -19.43
CA TYR A 39 -4.64 7.32 -19.69
C TYR A 39 -3.82 7.11 -18.41
N ARG A 40 -3.83 8.09 -17.50
CA ARG A 40 -3.15 7.98 -16.21
C ARG A 40 -3.82 6.92 -15.33
N GLU A 41 -5.15 6.87 -15.31
CA GLU A 41 -5.93 5.86 -14.58
C GLU A 41 -5.68 4.44 -15.12
N ASP A 42 -5.67 4.25 -16.44
CA ASP A 42 -5.33 2.98 -17.10
C ASP A 42 -3.96 2.47 -16.65
N LYS A 43 -2.98 3.37 -16.69
CA LYS A 43 -1.61 3.05 -16.27
C LYS A 43 -1.54 2.65 -14.80
N ILE A 44 -2.30 3.33 -13.93
CA ILE A 44 -2.38 2.99 -12.50
C ILE A 44 -2.99 1.60 -12.33
N GLU A 45 -4.12 1.30 -12.98
CA GLU A 45 -4.79 0.01 -12.82
C GLU A 45 -3.92 -1.15 -13.36
N ASP A 46 -3.26 -1.01 -14.51
CA ASP A 46 -2.31 -2.03 -15.01
C ASP A 46 -1.22 -2.34 -13.97
N LYS A 47 -0.68 -1.30 -13.33
CA LYS A 47 0.36 -1.47 -12.30
C LYS A 47 -0.18 -2.07 -11.02
N ILE A 48 -1.41 -1.72 -10.62
CA ILE A 48 -2.11 -2.36 -9.50
C ILE A 48 -2.29 -3.86 -9.78
N GLN A 49 -2.78 -4.23 -10.96
CA GLN A 49 -3.00 -5.65 -11.31
C GLN A 49 -1.68 -6.44 -11.29
N LYS A 50 -0.59 -5.86 -11.81
CA LYS A 50 0.75 -6.46 -11.73
C LYS A 50 1.24 -6.60 -10.29
N ALA A 51 1.00 -5.59 -9.44
CA ALA A 51 1.37 -5.66 -8.03
C ALA A 51 0.58 -6.75 -7.29
N VAL A 52 -0.73 -6.86 -7.54
CA VAL A 52 -1.59 -7.89 -6.93
C VAL A 52 -1.13 -9.29 -7.30
N LYS A 53 -0.82 -9.55 -8.59
CA LYS A 53 -0.26 -10.86 -9.01
C LYS A 53 1.03 -11.22 -8.26
N LYS A 54 1.91 -10.23 -8.01
CA LYS A 54 3.13 -10.46 -7.22
C LYS A 54 2.82 -10.73 -5.75
N ILE A 55 1.86 -10.01 -5.18
CA ILE A 55 1.40 -10.23 -3.81
C ILE A 55 0.84 -11.65 -3.66
N ASP A 56 0.08 -12.14 -4.64
CA ASP A 56 -0.45 -13.51 -4.64
C ASP A 56 0.66 -14.55 -4.63
N GLY A 57 1.65 -14.41 -5.52
CA GLY A 57 2.81 -15.30 -5.55
C GLY A 57 3.55 -15.33 -4.21
N VAL A 58 3.78 -14.16 -3.60
CA VAL A 58 4.35 -14.10 -2.24
C VAL A 58 3.43 -14.76 -1.23
N ALA A 59 2.11 -14.53 -1.29
CA ALA A 59 1.17 -15.12 -0.34
C ALA A 59 1.13 -16.65 -0.41
N GLU A 60 1.36 -17.26 -1.56
CA GLU A 60 1.47 -18.71 -1.74
C GLU A 60 2.71 -19.30 -1.05
N GLU A 61 3.83 -18.56 -0.99
CA GLU A 61 5.07 -19.00 -0.32
C GLU A 61 4.92 -19.12 1.21
N TYR A 62 3.98 -18.40 1.82
CA TYR A 62 3.86 -18.28 3.28
C TYR A 62 2.64 -19.05 3.83
N LYS A 63 2.90 -20.18 4.50
CA LYS A 63 1.86 -21.00 5.16
C LYS A 63 1.13 -20.26 6.29
N ASN A 64 1.79 -19.34 7.01
CA ASN A 64 1.19 -18.60 8.13
C ASN A 64 1.39 -17.07 8.01
N ARG A 65 0.65 -16.48 7.06
CA ARG A 65 0.75 -15.07 6.64
C ARG A 65 0.57 -14.03 7.76
N LYS A 66 -0.26 -14.33 8.76
CA LYS A 66 -0.78 -13.32 9.72
C LYS A 66 0.24 -12.83 10.76
N LYS A 67 1.42 -13.45 10.86
CA LYS A 67 2.43 -13.09 11.87
C LYS A 67 3.86 -13.04 11.34
N ASP A 68 4.05 -13.25 10.05
CA ASP A 68 5.39 -13.27 9.47
C ASP A 68 5.81 -11.86 9.07
N ILE A 69 6.84 -11.33 9.73
CA ILE A 69 7.34 -9.98 9.44
C ILE A 69 7.96 -9.90 8.03
N TRP A 70 8.55 -10.98 7.53
CA TRP A 70 9.12 -11.04 6.18
C TRP A 70 8.04 -11.04 5.12
N PHE A 71 6.89 -11.66 5.39
CA PHE A 71 5.73 -11.56 4.52
C PHE A 71 5.29 -10.10 4.35
N TYR A 72 5.15 -9.37 5.45
CA TYR A 72 4.76 -7.95 5.41
C TYR A 72 5.82 -7.07 4.75
N TYR A 73 7.11 -7.35 5.00
CA TYR A 73 8.22 -6.64 4.36
C TYR A 73 8.22 -6.83 2.84
N LYS A 74 8.10 -8.08 2.36
CA LYS A 74 8.04 -8.40 0.92
C LYS A 74 6.84 -7.73 0.24
N ILE A 75 5.67 -7.73 0.88
CA ILE A 75 4.52 -6.96 0.37
C ILE A 75 4.89 -5.48 0.27
N GLY A 76 5.50 -4.93 1.31
CA GLY A 76 6.01 -3.57 1.32
C GLY A 76 6.92 -3.21 0.13
N GLU A 77 7.87 -4.08 -0.21
CA GLU A 77 8.75 -3.94 -1.36
C GLU A 77 7.99 -3.93 -2.70
N ILE A 78 6.94 -4.76 -2.82
CA ILE A 78 6.08 -4.75 -4.01
C ILE A 78 5.35 -3.40 -4.09
N LEU A 79 4.77 -2.95 -2.98
CA LEU A 79 3.99 -1.71 -2.90
C LEU A 79 4.83 -0.46 -3.24
N GLN A 80 6.16 -0.50 -3.12
CA GLN A 80 7.03 0.59 -3.57
C GLN A 80 7.01 0.86 -5.09
N PHE A 81 6.25 0.10 -5.89
CA PHE A 81 5.95 0.48 -7.27
C PHE A 81 5.35 1.90 -7.38
N VAL A 82 4.58 2.34 -6.37
CA VAL A 82 3.99 3.68 -6.35
C VAL A 82 5.04 4.78 -6.50
N ASP A 83 6.21 4.62 -5.88
CA ASP A 83 7.30 5.58 -5.98
C ASP A 83 8.00 5.49 -7.33
N ARG A 84 8.30 4.26 -7.78
CA ARG A 84 8.98 3.98 -9.06
C ARG A 84 8.20 4.49 -10.27
N GLU A 85 6.88 4.45 -10.21
CA GLU A 85 5.99 4.84 -11.31
C GLU A 85 5.51 6.30 -11.20
N GLY A 86 5.86 7.01 -10.12
CA GLY A 86 5.48 8.41 -9.91
C GLY A 86 4.02 8.63 -9.50
N PHE A 87 3.41 7.67 -8.80
CA PHE A 87 2.01 7.72 -8.35
C PHE A 87 1.83 8.23 -6.92
N ILE A 88 2.72 9.11 -6.47
CA ILE A 88 2.77 9.59 -5.08
C ILE A 88 1.46 10.28 -4.69
N LYS A 89 0.83 11.02 -5.62
CA LYS A 89 -0.43 11.74 -5.38
C LYS A 89 -1.62 10.79 -5.24
N GLU A 90 -1.58 9.66 -5.95
CA GLU A 90 -2.65 8.66 -6.03
C GLU A 90 -2.49 7.51 -5.03
N ARG A 91 -1.37 7.48 -4.29
CA ARG A 91 -1.00 6.44 -3.33
C ARG A 91 -2.15 6.01 -2.42
N GLY A 92 -2.89 6.97 -1.87
CA GLY A 92 -4.02 6.67 -0.98
C GLY A 92 -5.13 5.88 -1.69
N LEU A 93 -5.48 6.24 -2.92
CA LEU A 93 -6.48 5.54 -3.73
C LEU A 93 -5.99 4.15 -4.14
N ILE A 94 -4.71 4.02 -4.46
CA ILE A 94 -4.06 2.75 -4.77
C ILE A 94 -4.15 1.78 -3.58
N TRP A 95 -3.83 2.25 -2.36
CA TRP A 95 -3.93 1.43 -1.16
C TRP A 95 -5.34 0.93 -0.88
N GLU A 96 -6.33 1.81 -1.00
CA GLU A 96 -7.74 1.43 -0.84
C GLU A 96 -8.17 0.45 -1.94
N ARG A 97 -7.76 0.67 -3.18
CA ARG A 97 -8.05 -0.23 -4.29
C ARG A 97 -7.51 -1.63 -4.04
N ILE A 98 -6.24 -1.75 -3.62
CA ILE A 98 -5.61 -3.05 -3.33
C ILE A 98 -6.27 -3.70 -2.11
N ALA A 99 -6.43 -2.96 -1.01
CA ALA A 99 -6.78 -3.54 0.28
C ALA A 99 -8.27 -3.78 0.48
N ASP A 100 -9.17 -2.98 -0.10
CA ASP A 100 -10.61 -3.18 0.04
C ASP A 100 -11.23 -3.97 -1.11
N ASN A 101 -10.73 -3.76 -2.34
CA ASN A 101 -11.39 -4.32 -3.52
C ASN A 101 -10.73 -5.58 -4.05
N LEU A 102 -9.41 -5.71 -3.93
CA LEU A 102 -8.67 -6.80 -4.57
C LEU A 102 -8.23 -7.89 -3.59
N ARG A 103 -7.66 -7.53 -2.43
CA ARG A 103 -7.08 -8.51 -1.48
C ARG A 103 -7.36 -8.20 0.01
N PRO A 104 -8.62 -8.02 0.43
CA PRO A 104 -8.96 -7.73 1.84
C PRO A 104 -8.49 -8.80 2.84
N GLU A 105 -8.41 -10.05 2.41
CA GLU A 105 -7.93 -11.16 3.23
C GLU A 105 -6.46 -11.04 3.64
N ILE A 106 -5.64 -10.34 2.84
CA ILE A 106 -4.21 -10.14 3.12
C ILE A 106 -4.00 -9.05 4.17
N PHE A 107 -4.80 -7.99 4.14
CA PHE A 107 -4.62 -6.82 5.01
C PHE A 107 -5.49 -6.87 6.27
N PHE A 108 -6.67 -7.49 6.21
CA PHE A 108 -7.69 -7.41 7.26
C PHE A 108 -8.31 -8.76 7.62
N GLY A 109 -8.16 -9.79 6.79
CA GLY A 109 -8.83 -11.09 6.96
C GLY A 109 -10.35 -11.09 6.71
N LYS A 110 -11.04 -9.97 6.94
CA LYS A 110 -12.45 -9.65 6.57
C LYS A 110 -12.50 -8.22 6.03
N LYS A 111 -13.56 -7.83 5.30
CA LYS A 111 -13.75 -6.43 4.83
C LYS A 111 -13.61 -5.45 6.01
N ALA A 112 -12.63 -4.54 5.94
CA ALA A 112 -12.43 -3.50 6.93
C ALA A 112 -13.41 -2.34 6.75
N PRO A 113 -13.63 -1.51 7.80
CA PRO A 113 -14.25 -0.21 7.62
C PRO A 113 -13.37 0.66 6.70
N PRO A 114 -13.94 1.38 5.71
CA PRO A 114 -13.18 2.11 4.67
C PRO A 114 -12.13 3.09 5.22
N LYS A 115 -12.39 3.69 6.39
CA LYS A 115 -11.47 4.63 7.04
C LYS A 115 -10.14 4.01 7.51
N LYS A 116 -10.03 2.68 7.60
CA LYS A 116 -8.81 1.97 8.05
C LYS A 116 -8.10 1.21 6.93
N SER A 117 -8.68 1.16 5.72
CA SER A 117 -8.21 0.29 4.65
C SER A 117 -6.84 0.66 4.08
N LYS A 118 -6.53 1.95 4.06
CA LYS A 118 -5.26 2.49 3.54
C LYS A 118 -4.08 2.25 4.49
N ARG A 119 -4.36 2.11 5.79
CA ARG A 119 -3.32 2.14 6.84
C ARG A 119 -2.40 0.93 6.79
N TYR A 120 -2.95 -0.28 6.62
CA TYR A 120 -2.12 -1.48 6.57
C TYR A 120 -1.18 -1.52 5.36
N PRO A 121 -1.66 -1.31 4.12
CA PRO A 121 -0.79 -1.18 2.96
C PRO A 121 0.26 -0.08 3.14
N GLU A 122 -0.12 1.06 3.73
CA GLU A 122 0.82 2.15 3.99
C GLU A 122 1.92 1.74 4.98
N ILE A 123 1.59 1.09 6.10
CA ILE A 123 2.58 0.59 7.04
C ILE A 123 3.48 -0.48 6.39
N MET A 124 2.93 -1.41 5.59
CA MET A 124 3.74 -2.40 4.87
C MET A 124 4.68 -1.71 3.88
N TYR A 125 4.19 -0.75 3.10
CA TYR A 125 5.01 0.08 2.20
C TYR A 125 6.15 0.78 2.95
N LEU A 126 5.87 1.37 4.12
CA LEU A 126 6.90 2.01 4.95
C LEU A 126 7.88 1.00 5.55
N LEU A 127 7.42 -0.20 5.90
CA LEU A 127 8.26 -1.29 6.39
C LEU A 127 9.23 -1.75 5.30
N GLY A 128 8.76 -1.89 4.05
CA GLY A 128 9.60 -2.24 2.91
C GLY A 128 10.73 -1.23 2.64
N LYS A 129 10.61 0.01 3.14
CA LYS A 129 11.64 1.05 3.03
C LYS A 129 12.71 0.97 4.12
N GLN A 130 12.50 0.17 5.15
CA GLN A 130 13.47 0.01 6.22
C GLN A 130 14.62 -0.89 5.77
N LYS A 131 15.76 -0.75 6.47
CA LYS A 131 16.91 -1.61 6.25
C LYS A 131 16.55 -3.06 6.59
N LYS A 132 16.96 -3.98 5.72
CA LYS A 132 16.62 -5.40 5.82
C LYS A 132 17.08 -6.01 7.14
N GLU A 133 18.20 -5.53 7.67
CA GLU A 133 18.80 -5.98 8.92
C GLU A 133 17.97 -5.58 10.16
N ASP A 134 17.16 -4.52 10.07
CA ASP A 134 16.32 -4.08 11.18
C ASP A 134 15.00 -4.83 11.27
N ILE A 135 14.53 -5.39 10.15
CA ILE A 135 13.22 -6.04 10.05
C ILE A 135 13.00 -7.14 11.10
N PRO A 136 13.92 -8.12 11.28
CA PRO A 136 13.68 -9.24 12.21
C PRO A 136 13.87 -8.87 13.68
N ARG A 137 14.35 -7.66 13.99
CA ARG A 137 14.67 -7.22 15.35
C ARG A 137 13.45 -7.12 16.25
N ILE A 138 12.29 -6.81 15.67
CA ILE A 138 11.03 -6.58 16.38
C ILE A 138 9.84 -7.18 15.62
N THR A 139 8.70 -7.27 16.31
CA THR A 139 7.49 -7.85 15.74
C THR A 139 6.76 -6.89 14.79
N TRP A 140 5.85 -7.42 13.98
CA TRP A 140 4.94 -6.59 13.16
C TRP A 140 4.17 -5.57 14.00
N SER A 141 3.68 -5.96 15.18
CA SER A 141 2.95 -5.05 16.06
C SER A 141 3.81 -3.86 16.48
N HIS A 142 5.10 -4.09 16.75
CA HIS A 142 6.04 -3.02 17.09
C HIS A 142 6.29 -2.08 15.91
N TRP A 143 6.56 -2.64 14.73
CA TRP A 143 6.69 -1.86 13.50
C TRP A 143 5.44 -1.04 13.21
N PHE A 144 4.26 -1.62 13.44
CA PHE A 144 2.99 -0.95 13.26
C PHE A 144 2.88 0.28 14.18
N GLU A 145 3.34 0.23 15.42
CA GLU A 145 3.34 1.41 16.31
C GLU A 145 4.38 2.46 15.86
N ILE A 146 5.62 2.04 15.54
CA ILE A 146 6.70 2.97 15.15
C ILE A 146 6.38 3.72 13.84
N LEU A 147 5.94 2.99 12.81
CA LEU A 147 5.78 3.55 11.45
C LEU A 147 4.60 4.52 11.31
N GLN A 148 3.76 4.64 12.34
CA GLN A 148 2.74 5.68 12.41
C GLN A 148 3.31 7.09 12.68
N HIS A 149 4.57 7.18 13.11
CA HIS A 149 5.19 8.44 13.54
C HIS A 149 6.39 8.80 12.65
N PRO A 150 6.17 9.56 11.56
CA PRO A 150 7.22 9.92 10.60
C PRO A 150 8.46 10.57 11.19
N ARG A 151 8.32 11.40 12.23
CA ARG A 151 9.48 12.05 12.87
C ARG A 151 10.36 11.02 13.58
N VAL A 152 9.76 9.99 14.15
CA VAL A 152 10.45 8.93 14.89
C VAL A 152 11.19 8.01 13.93
N TYR A 153 10.51 7.38 12.97
CA TYR A 153 11.17 6.39 12.12
C TYR A 153 12.13 7.00 11.08
N LYS A 154 12.01 8.30 10.77
CA LYS A 154 12.98 9.00 9.91
C LYS A 154 14.25 9.40 10.65
N ASN A 155 14.19 9.55 11.98
CA ASN A 155 15.37 9.79 12.79
C ASN A 155 16.05 8.45 13.09
N ARG A 156 17.25 8.25 12.51
CA ARG A 156 17.93 6.96 12.58
C ARG A 156 18.37 6.59 14.00
N ASP A 157 18.81 7.56 14.79
CA ASP A 157 19.31 7.34 16.15
C ASP A 157 18.16 6.91 17.07
N ILE A 158 17.03 7.61 16.96
CA ILE A 158 15.81 7.28 17.72
C ILE A 158 15.27 5.92 17.31
N LEU A 159 15.19 5.63 16.01
CA LEU A 159 14.77 4.32 15.52
C LEU A 159 15.67 3.22 16.06
N CYS A 160 17.00 3.36 15.98
CA CYS A 160 17.94 2.35 16.47
C CYS A 160 17.79 2.13 17.99
N SER A 161 17.62 3.21 18.75
CA SER A 161 17.39 3.16 20.19
C SER A 161 16.10 2.40 20.54
N LEU A 162 14.99 2.70 19.85
CA LEU A 162 13.71 2.00 20.05
C LEU A 162 13.80 0.51 19.70
N LEU A 163 14.47 0.16 18.59
CA LEU A 163 14.67 -1.24 18.20
C LEU A 163 15.46 -2.01 19.26
N GLN A 164 16.56 -1.41 19.74
CA GLN A 164 17.39 -2.00 20.79
C GLN A 164 16.63 -2.13 22.12
N GLU A 165 15.82 -1.14 22.48
CA GLU A 165 15.00 -1.18 23.68
C GLU A 165 13.94 -2.30 23.60
N CYS A 166 13.31 -2.48 22.44
CA CYS A 166 12.39 -3.59 22.20
C CYS A 166 13.06 -4.97 22.31
N GLU A 167 14.28 -5.12 21.76
CA GLU A 167 15.05 -6.38 21.83
C GLU A 167 15.44 -6.74 23.26
N ILE A 168 15.90 -5.76 24.05
CA ILE A 168 16.42 -6.00 25.40
C ILE A 168 15.29 -6.12 26.42
N LYS A 169 14.30 -5.22 26.36
CA LYS A 169 13.25 -5.10 27.39
C LYS A 169 11.97 -5.87 27.05
N CYS A 170 11.90 -6.50 25.87
CA CYS A 170 10.71 -7.20 25.38
C CYS A 170 9.43 -6.38 25.53
N LEU A 171 9.48 -5.09 25.16
CA LEU A 171 8.38 -4.15 25.35
C LEU A 171 7.08 -4.69 24.73
N SER A 172 5.95 -4.55 25.42
CA SER A 172 4.65 -4.78 24.81
C SER A 172 4.32 -3.68 23.78
N SER A 173 3.38 -3.93 22.87
CA SER A 173 2.93 -2.90 21.91
C SER A 173 2.40 -1.64 22.60
N GLU A 174 1.77 -1.77 23.77
CA GLU A 174 1.24 -0.63 24.51
C GLU A 174 2.36 0.21 25.14
N GLN A 175 3.38 -0.45 25.71
CA GLN A 175 4.56 0.23 26.26
C GLN A 175 5.32 0.96 25.15
N LEU A 176 5.54 0.30 24.01
CA LEU A 176 6.19 0.92 22.86
C LEU A 176 5.39 2.11 22.33
N ARG A 177 4.06 2.02 22.27
CA ARG A 177 3.23 3.15 21.83
C ARG A 177 3.46 4.38 22.70
N LYS A 178 3.48 4.24 24.04
CA LYS A 178 3.75 5.36 24.95
C LYS A 178 5.15 5.94 24.70
N ARG A 179 6.15 5.07 24.57
CA ARG A 179 7.54 5.45 24.31
C ARG A 179 7.69 6.22 22.98
N VAL A 180 7.09 5.73 21.90
CA VAL A 180 7.09 6.39 20.58
C VAL A 180 6.40 7.74 20.63
N GLN A 181 5.31 7.87 21.41
CA GLN A 181 4.61 9.15 21.59
C GLN A 181 5.44 10.16 22.37
N GLU A 182 6.22 9.73 23.36
CA GLU A 182 7.16 10.58 24.09
C GLU A 182 8.26 11.09 23.16
N GLU A 183 8.94 10.20 22.43
CA GLU A 183 9.96 10.57 21.45
C GLU A 183 9.41 11.54 20.40
N ASN A 184 8.21 11.28 19.88
CA ASN A 184 7.59 12.15 18.89
C ASN A 184 7.21 13.54 19.42
N LYS A 185 7.01 13.71 20.74
CA LYS A 185 6.77 15.03 21.36
C LYS A 185 8.06 15.83 21.56
N ASN A 186 9.17 15.13 21.75
CA ASN A 186 10.48 15.73 22.00
C ASN A 186 11.20 16.16 20.70
N LEU A 187 10.60 15.88 19.52
CA LEU A 187 11.08 16.20 18.17
C LEU A 187 10.27 17.32 17.50
#